data_AF-K2AJB8-F1
#
_entry.id   AF-K2AJB8-F1
#
_cell.length_a   1.000
_cell.length_b   1.000
_cell.length_c   1.000
_cell.angle_alpha   90.00
_cell.angle_beta   90.00
_cell.angle_gamma   90.00
#
_symmetry.space_group_name_H-M   'P 1'
#
loop_
_entity.id
_entity.type
_entity.pdbx_description
1 polymer ?
#
loop_
_entity_poly.entity_id
_entity_poly.type
_entity_poly.pdbx_seq_one_letter_code
_entity_poly.pdbx_strand_id
1 'polypeptide(L)'
;MGLLSFSNNGVSKKDIVIAKNYLTEKELKVLNNMVSAFFDLAEVKVMDHEPTYMKDWIVRLDKLIGVFDKKILTEAGFVSHAEATKKAEAEYKKYQTQILSPVEKSYLDTIKTIQKKVEKKVKKPNIKPTTTL
;
A
#
# COMPACT_ATOMS: atom_id res chain seq x y z
N MET A 1 5.26 5.47 0.53
CA MET A 1 4.01 4.75 0.23
C MET A 1 3.64 3.88 1.44
N GLY A 2 2.36 3.78 1.81
CA GLY A 2 1.89 3.06 3.01
C GLY A 2 1.61 1.56 2.81
N LEU A 3 2.15 0.95 1.75
CA LEU A 3 2.00 -0.48 1.49
C LEU A 3 3.11 -1.25 2.22
N LEU A 4 2.72 -2.07 3.20
CA LEU A 4 3.62 -2.93 3.99
C LEU A 4 3.63 -4.39 3.54
N SER A 5 2.71 -4.80 2.65
CA SER A 5 2.57 -6.19 2.19
C SER A 5 2.23 -6.23 0.70
N PHE A 6 3.05 -6.93 -0.09
CA PHE A 6 2.90 -7.09 -1.54
C PHE A 6 3.34 -8.49 -1.97
N SER A 7 2.66 -9.05 -2.97
CA SER A 7 2.99 -10.37 -3.53
C SER A 7 4.03 -10.18 -4.64
N ASN A 8 5.27 -10.63 -4.40
CA ASN A 8 6.46 -10.62 -5.29
C ASN A 8 7.47 -9.48 -5.06
N ASN A 9 8.59 -9.50 -5.81
CA ASN A 9 9.76 -8.61 -5.80
C ASN A 9 9.49 -7.09 -6.00
N GLY A 10 8.25 -6.60 -5.84
CA GLY A 10 7.90 -5.19 -5.90
C GLY A 10 6.40 -4.94 -5.85
N VAL A 11 6.01 -3.68 -5.62
CA VAL A 11 4.61 -3.24 -5.62
C VAL A 11 4.04 -3.29 -7.04
N SER A 12 2.93 -3.98 -7.26
CA SER A 12 2.22 -4.01 -8.55
C SER A 12 1.06 -2.99 -8.61
N LYS A 13 0.60 -2.66 -9.82
CA LYS A 13 -0.56 -1.78 -10.03
C LYS A 13 -1.87 -2.35 -9.44
N LYS A 14 -1.96 -3.67 -9.22
CA LYS A 14 -3.12 -4.28 -8.54
C LYS A 14 -3.06 -4.07 -7.02
N ASP A 15 -1.85 -4.02 -6.47
CA ASP A 15 -1.63 -3.84 -5.03
C ASP A 15 -1.93 -2.43 -4.53
N ILE A 16 -1.93 -1.43 -5.42
CA ILE A 16 -2.24 -0.03 -5.07
C ILE A 16 -3.75 0.27 -5.04
N VAL A 17 -4.55 -0.53 -5.73
CA VAL A 17 -6.02 -0.35 -5.80
C VAL A 17 -6.69 -1.02 -4.61
N ILE A 18 -6.15 -2.15 -4.16
CA ILE A 18 -6.65 -2.90 -3.02
C ILE A 18 -5.88 -2.43 -1.78
N ALA A 19 -6.58 -1.86 -0.80
CA ALA A 19 -5.98 -1.60 0.49
C ALA A 19 -5.65 -2.94 1.16
N LYS A 20 -4.39 -3.39 1.12
CA LYS A 20 -3.96 -4.64 1.77
C LYS A 20 -3.64 -4.49 3.25
N ASN A 21 -3.55 -3.26 3.76
CA ASN A 21 -3.29 -2.94 5.17
C ASN A 21 -4.43 -2.08 5.72
N TYR A 22 -5.54 -2.73 6.08
CA TYR A 22 -6.67 -2.04 6.71
C TYR A 22 -6.37 -1.72 8.19
N LEU A 23 -5.81 -2.67 8.93
CA LEU A 23 -5.52 -2.56 10.36
C LEU A 23 -4.27 -3.40 10.69
N THR A 24 -3.43 -2.90 11.59
CA THR A 24 -2.32 -3.66 12.21
C THR A 24 -2.86 -4.70 13.20
N GLU A 25 -2.04 -5.66 13.61
CA GLU A 25 -2.43 -6.67 14.62
C GLU A 25 -2.92 -6.02 15.92
N LYS A 26 -2.26 -4.95 16.37
CA LYS A 26 -2.69 -4.18 17.54
C LYS A 26 -4.06 -3.55 17.33
N GLU A 27 -4.29 -2.95 16.18
CA GLU A 27 -5.57 -2.32 15.86
C GLU A 27 -6.71 -3.34 15.67
N LEU A 28 -6.42 -4.51 15.09
CA LEU A 28 -7.35 -5.64 15.02
C LEU A 28 -7.73 -6.14 16.41
N LYS A 29 -6.76 -6.25 17.32
CA LYS A 29 -7.04 -6.65 18.70
C LYS A 29 -7.95 -5.64 19.40
N VAL A 30 -7.71 -4.34 19.20
CA VAL A 30 -8.59 -3.29 19.73
C VAL A 30 -9.99 -3.38 19.13
N LEU A 31 -10.11 -3.60 17.82
CA LEU A 31 -11.41 -3.77 17.16
C LEU A 31 -12.18 -4.97 17.73
N ASN A 32 -11.52 -6.13 17.86
CA ASN A 32 -12.14 -7.33 18.43
C ASN A 32 -12.65 -7.08 19.85
N ASN A 33 -11.83 -6.47 20.70
CA ASN A 33 -12.23 -6.15 22.08
C ASN A 33 -13.44 -5.21 22.12
N MET A 34 -13.48 -4.22 21.22
CA MET A 34 -14.58 -3.27 21.14
C MET A 34 -15.88 -3.94 20.67
N VAL A 35 -15.80 -4.86 19.70
CA VAL A 35 -16.94 -5.66 19.23
C VAL A 35 -17.47 -6.57 20.34
N SER A 36 -16.58 -7.27 21.06
CA SER A 36 -16.97 -8.10 22.21
C SER A 36 -17.68 -7.28 23.29
N ALA A 37 -17.09 -6.14 23.69
CA ALA A 37 -17.69 -5.27 24.70
C ALA A 37 -19.10 -4.76 24.31
N PHE A 38 -19.34 -4.51 23.02
CA PHE A 38 -20.66 -4.13 22.54
C PHE A 38 -21.68 -5.27 22.67
N PHE A 39 -21.28 -6.50 22.37
CA PHE A 39 -22.15 -7.66 22.54
C PHE A 39 -22.45 -7.96 24.01
N ASP A 40 -21.46 -7.86 24.90
CA ASP A 40 -21.66 -8.05 26.34
C ASP A 40 -22.68 -7.02 26.88
N LEU A 41 -22.57 -5.76 26.45
CA LEU A 41 -23.53 -4.71 26.80
C LEU A 41 -24.93 -5.02 26.25
N ALA A 42 -25.01 -5.58 25.04
CA ALA A 42 -26.28 -5.95 24.45
C ALA A 42 -26.95 -7.10 25.20
N GLU A 43 -26.16 -8.09 25.65
CA GLU A 43 -26.64 -9.24 26.41
C GLU A 43 -27.25 -8.83 27.75
N VAL A 44 -26.58 -7.96 28.51
CA VAL A 44 -27.13 -7.42 29.78
C VAL A 44 -28.51 -6.80 29.57
N LYS A 45 -28.68 -6.05 28.48
CA LYS A 45 -29.94 -5.37 28.16
C LYS A 45 -31.06 -6.33 27.74
N VAL A 46 -30.69 -7.42 27.09
CA VAL A 46 -31.62 -8.53 26.79
C VAL A 46 -32.01 -9.26 28.08
N MET A 47 -31.08 -9.48 29.00
CA MET A 47 -31.35 -10.09 30.32
C MET A 47 -32.30 -9.24 31.17
N ASP A 48 -32.15 -7.92 31.12
CA ASP A 48 -33.04 -6.98 31.81
C ASP A 48 -34.43 -6.88 31.16
N HIS A 49 -34.69 -7.64 30.09
CA HIS A 49 -35.92 -7.61 29.29
C HIS A 49 -36.29 -6.19 28.80
N GLU A 50 -35.29 -5.34 28.56
CA GLU A 50 -35.53 -4.01 28.02
C GLU A 50 -35.86 -4.10 26.51
N PRO A 51 -37.08 -3.70 26.08
CA PRO A 51 -37.41 -3.66 24.66
C PRO A 51 -36.51 -2.63 23.96
N THR A 52 -35.69 -3.11 23.03
CA THR A 52 -34.70 -2.29 22.32
C THR A 52 -34.88 -2.44 20.82
N TYR A 53 -34.98 -1.33 20.08
CA TYR A 53 -35.11 -1.35 18.62
C TYR A 53 -33.75 -1.15 17.93
N MET A 54 -33.64 -1.53 16.66
CA MET A 54 -32.41 -1.35 15.87
C MET A 54 -31.88 0.09 15.85
N LYS A 55 -32.78 1.09 15.84
CA LYS A 55 -32.39 2.51 15.95
C LYS A 55 -31.68 2.84 17.27
N ASP A 56 -32.05 2.19 18.37
CA ASP A 56 -31.50 2.47 19.69
C ASP A 56 -30.10 1.85 19.82
N TRP A 57 -29.86 0.73 19.13
CA TRP A 57 -28.55 0.10 19.03
C TRP A 57 -27.52 0.99 18.31
N ILE A 58 -27.93 1.75 17.29
CA ILE A 58 -27.05 2.72 16.60
C ILE A 58 -26.56 3.78 17.59
N VAL A 59 -27.48 4.38 18.34
CA VAL A 59 -27.15 5.41 19.34
C VAL A 59 -26.24 4.87 20.45
N ARG A 60 -26.45 3.62 20.86
CA ARG A 60 -25.61 2.97 21.88
C ARG A 60 -24.22 2.62 21.36
N LEU A 61 -24.12 2.18 20.10
CA LEU A 61 -22.85 1.91 19.45
C LEU A 61 -22.02 3.19 19.34
N ASP A 62 -22.63 4.29 18.92
CA ASP A 62 -21.97 5.61 18.86
C ASP A 62 -21.43 6.04 20.24
N LYS A 63 -22.24 5.86 21.30
CA LYS A 63 -21.79 6.12 22.68
C LYS A 63 -20.61 5.22 23.08
N LEU A 64 -20.65 3.94 22.75
CA LEU A 64 -19.58 3.00 23.06
C LEU A 64 -18.29 3.38 22.31
N ILE A 65 -18.37 3.74 21.02
CA ILE A 65 -17.23 4.28 20.25
C ILE A 65 -16.60 5.48 20.99
N GLY A 66 -17.41 6.38 21.53
CA GLY A 66 -16.95 7.53 22.31
C GLY A 66 -16.22 7.14 23.61
N VAL A 67 -16.67 6.09 24.31
CA VAL A 67 -16.00 5.58 25.52
C VAL A 67 -14.59 5.04 25.22
N PHE A 68 -14.37 4.51 24.01
CA PHE A 68 -13.04 4.07 23.55
C PHE A 68 -12.15 5.21 23.02
N ASP A 69 -12.51 6.48 23.27
CA ASP A 69 -11.86 7.70 22.75
C ASP A 69 -11.68 7.68 21.21
N LYS A 70 -12.55 6.94 20.51
CA LYS A 70 -12.52 6.87 19.05
C LYS A 70 -13.48 7.90 18.46
N LYS A 71 -13.08 8.47 17.33
CA LYS A 71 -13.91 9.43 16.61
C LYS A 71 -15.02 8.70 15.87
N ILE A 72 -16.25 9.14 16.10
CA ILE A 72 -17.41 8.73 15.31
C ILE A 72 -17.31 9.40 13.95
N LEU A 73 -17.52 8.62 12.89
CA LEU A 73 -17.63 9.15 11.53
C LEU A 73 -19.01 9.81 11.38
N THR A 74 -19.03 11.13 11.37
CA THR A 74 -20.27 11.90 11.18
C THR A 74 -20.67 11.99 9.71
N GLU A 75 -19.72 11.80 8.79
CA GLU A 75 -19.95 11.88 7.35
C GLU A 75 -19.17 10.79 6.62
N ALA A 76 -19.69 10.35 5.46
CA ALA A 76 -19.05 9.35 4.60
C ALA A 76 -17.74 9.84 3.93
N GLY A 77 -17.36 11.09 4.17
CA GLY A 77 -16.23 11.76 3.52
C GLY A 77 -16.59 12.26 2.11
N PHE A 78 -15.72 13.13 1.56
CA PHE A 78 -15.93 13.77 0.25
C PHE A 78 -15.17 13.08 -0.89
N VAL A 79 -14.30 12.11 -0.58
CA VAL A 79 -13.40 11.51 -1.56
C VAL A 79 -14.05 10.28 -2.17
N SER A 80 -14.34 10.35 -3.46
CA SER A 80 -14.85 9.21 -4.21
C SER A 80 -13.80 8.12 -4.40
N HIS A 81 -14.25 6.89 -4.67
CA HIS A 81 -13.35 5.79 -5.00
C HIS A 81 -12.43 6.14 -6.18
N ALA A 82 -12.97 6.78 -7.22
CA ALA A 82 -12.21 7.17 -8.41
C ALA A 82 -11.08 8.17 -8.09
N GLU A 83 -11.33 9.14 -7.21
CA GLU A 83 -10.32 10.10 -6.77
C GLU A 83 -9.24 9.43 -5.91
N ALA A 84 -9.63 8.52 -5.02
CA ALA A 84 -8.68 7.72 -4.25
C ALA A 84 -7.79 6.87 -5.15
N THR A 85 -8.35 6.23 -6.18
CA THR A 85 -7.58 5.45 -7.16
C THR A 85 -6.61 6.33 -7.94
N LYS A 86 -7.05 7.50 -8.44
CA LYS A 86 -6.17 8.45 -9.14
C LYS A 86 -4.98 8.88 -8.29
N LYS A 87 -5.22 9.17 -7.00
CA LYS A 87 -4.15 9.53 -6.06
C LYS A 87 -3.18 8.36 -5.85
N ALA A 88 -3.69 7.14 -5.67
CA ALA A 88 -2.86 5.94 -5.52
C ALA A 88 -1.99 5.69 -6.77
N GLU A 89 -2.55 5.86 -7.97
CA GLU A 89 -1.79 5.75 -9.23
C GLU A 89 -0.70 6.82 -9.36
N ALA A 90 -0.97 8.06 -8.93
CA ALA A 90 0.01 9.13 -8.96
C ALA A 90 1.20 8.85 -8.02
N GLU A 91 0.93 8.35 -6.81
CA GLU A 91 1.98 7.94 -5.86
C GLU A 91 2.75 6.72 -6.36
N TYR A 92 2.07 5.77 -7.02
CA TYR A 92 2.73 4.62 -7.63
C TYR A 92 3.68 5.01 -8.76
N LYS A 93 3.32 5.99 -9.59
CA LYS A 93 4.22 6.51 -10.63
C LYS A 93 5.50 7.09 -10.01
N LYS A 94 5.38 7.88 -8.94
CA LYS A 94 6.55 8.42 -8.21
C LYS A 94 7.45 7.30 -7.68
N TYR A 95 6.84 6.25 -7.13
CA TYR A 95 7.55 5.06 -6.65
C TYR A 95 8.28 4.33 -7.80
N GLN A 96 7.64 4.13 -8.94
CA GLN A 96 8.27 3.50 -10.11
C GLN A 96 9.48 4.30 -10.61
N THR A 97 9.41 5.63 -10.65
CA THR A 97 10.55 6.46 -11.07
C THR A 97 11.76 6.33 -10.14
N GLN A 98 11.54 6.05 -8.85
CA GLN A 98 12.62 5.90 -7.87
C GLN A 98 13.24 4.50 -7.86
N ILE A 99 12.54 3.48 -8.39
CA ILE A 99 13.02 2.10 -8.39
C ILE A 99 13.34 1.67 -9.82
N LEU A 100 14.63 1.64 -10.15
CA LEU A 100 15.09 0.95 -11.36
C LEU A 100 14.71 -0.52 -11.28
N SER A 101 13.97 -0.99 -12.29
CA SER A 101 13.67 -2.40 -12.42
C SER A 101 14.96 -3.22 -12.57
N PRO A 102 14.97 -4.51 -12.17
CA PRO A 102 16.11 -5.39 -12.37
C PRO A 102 16.58 -5.46 -13.84
N VAL A 103 15.65 -5.31 -14.80
CA VAL A 103 15.93 -5.29 -16.23
C VAL A 103 16.61 -3.99 -16.65
N GLU A 104 16.19 -2.85 -16.14
CA GLU A 104 16.87 -1.57 -16.42
C GLU A 104 18.26 -1.54 -15.81
N LYS A 105 18.47 -2.15 -14.63
CA LYS A 105 19.81 -2.33 -14.06
C LYS A 105 20.69 -3.20 -14.95
N SER A 106 20.21 -4.37 -15.38
CA SER A 106 20.98 -5.26 -16.25
C SER A 106 21.27 -4.61 -17.61
N TYR A 107 20.31 -3.86 -18.17
CA TYR A 107 20.50 -3.10 -19.40
C TYR A 107 21.58 -2.01 -19.23
N LEU A 108 21.54 -1.22 -18.16
CA LEU A 108 22.58 -0.22 -17.85
C LEU A 108 23.96 -0.86 -17.65
N ASP A 109 24.02 -2.01 -16.99
CA ASP A 109 25.28 -2.73 -16.80
C ASP A 109 25.84 -3.25 -18.14
N THR A 110 24.98 -3.75 -19.04
CA THR A 110 25.44 -4.13 -20.39
C THR A 110 25.96 -2.92 -21.18
N ILE A 111 25.28 -1.77 -21.12
CA ILE A 111 25.74 -0.52 -21.76
C ILE A 111 27.09 -0.08 -21.19
N LYS A 112 27.26 -0.07 -19.87
CA LYS A 112 28.55 0.26 -19.23
C LYS A 112 29.66 -0.70 -19.66
N THR A 113 29.34 -1.98 -19.79
CA THR A 113 30.30 -3.00 -20.23
C THR A 113 30.70 -2.80 -21.68
N ILE A 114 29.76 -2.42 -22.54
CA ILE A 114 30.01 -2.07 -23.94
C ILE A 114 30.86 -0.80 -24.03
N GLN A 115 30.53 0.26 -23.28
CA GLN A 115 31.34 1.48 -23.21
C GLN A 115 32.80 1.18 -22.82
N LYS A 116 33.02 0.40 -21.75
CA LYS A 116 34.38 0.00 -21.34
C LYS A 116 35.12 -0.78 -22.44
N LYS A 117 34.43 -1.61 -23.23
CA LYS A 117 35.03 -2.34 -24.36
C LYS A 117 35.38 -1.39 -25.51
N VAL A 118 34.53 -0.41 -25.80
CA VAL A 118 34.78 0.60 -26.83
C VAL A 118 35.94 1.50 -26.45
N GLU A 119 35.99 2.02 -25.22
CA GLU A 119 37.12 2.82 -24.72
C GLU A 119 38.45 2.05 -24.77
N LYS A 120 38.43 0.75 -24.44
CA LYS A 120 39.61 -0.12 -24.57
C LYS A 120 40.04 -0.33 -26.02
N LYS A 121 39.11 -0.36 -26.98
CA LYS A 121 39.42 -0.44 -28.41
C LYS A 121 39.94 0.89 -28.96
N VAL A 122 39.40 2.02 -28.54
CA VAL A 122 39.87 3.36 -28.96
C VAL A 122 41.28 3.64 -28.44
N LYS A 123 41.65 3.12 -27.26
CA LYS A 123 43.02 3.22 -26.71
C LYS A 123 44.07 2.31 -27.37
N LYS A 124 43.68 1.36 -28.24
CA LYS A 124 44.61 0.56 -29.04
C LYS A 124 44.52 1.02 -30.51
N PRO A 125 45.45 1.85 -31.00
CA PRO A 125 45.38 2.33 -32.38
C PRO A 125 45.58 1.18 -33.37
N ASN A 126 44.81 1.24 -34.45
CA ASN A 126 44.73 0.24 -35.52
C ASN A 126 45.94 0.38 -36.45
N ILE A 127 47.00 -0.40 -36.22
CA ILE A 127 48.13 -0.53 -37.17
C ILE A 127 47.79 -1.70 -38.09
N LYS A 128 47.34 -1.42 -39.31
CA LYS A 128 47.28 -2.43 -40.38
C LYS A 128 48.65 -2.47 -41.07
N PRO A 129 49.31 -3.64 -41.19
CA PRO A 129 50.44 -3.76 -42.09
C PRO A 129 49.91 -3.88 -43.53
N THR A 130 50.26 -2.90 -44.37
CA THR A 130 50.02 -2.91 -45.83
C THR A 130 50.91 -3.94 -46.49
N THR A 131 50.31 -4.83 -47.28
CA THR A 131 50.98 -5.77 -48.19
C THR A 131 51.46 -5.05 -49.45
N THR A 132 52.75 -5.14 -49.80
CA THR A 132 53.19 -5.18 -51.20
C THR A 132 54.64 -5.67 -51.35
N LEU A 133 54.78 -6.72 -52.17
CA LEU A 133 55.89 -7.16 -53.05
C LEU A 133 57.34 -7.13 -52.53
#